data_AF-A0A2S7NN37-F1
#
_entry.id   AF-A0A2S7NN37-F1
#
_cell.length_a   1.000
_cell.length_b   1.000
_cell.length_c   1.000
_cell.angle_alpha   90.00
_cell.angle_beta   90.00
_cell.angle_gamma   90.00
#
_symmetry.space_group_name_H-M   'P 1'
#
loop_
_entity.id
_entity.type
_entity.pdbx_description
1 polymer ?
#
loop_
_entity_poly.entity_id
_entity_poly.type
_entity_poly.pdbx_seq_one_letter_code
_entity_poly.pdbx_strand_id
1 'polypeptide(L)'
;MAITKIHARSVYDSRGNPTVEVDVVTETGLHRAIVPSGASTGQHEAVELRDGDKAKWGGKGVTKAVSNVNEIIGPALIKENIDVKDQSKVDEFLNSLDGTPNKGKLGANAILGVSLAVAKAAAAEKGIPLYAHVSDLAGTKKPYVLPVPFMNVLNGGSHAGGRLAFQEFMIVPSAAPSFSEALRHGAEVYQKLKTLAKKKYGQSAGNVGDEGGVAPDIQTAEEALELITEAIEAAGYTGKMNIAMDVASSEFYKEDAKKYDLDFKNPDSDPSKWITYSELADQYKSLAKKYPIELGDKAVYAGENFRTSVNL
;
A
#
# COMPACT_ATOMS: atom_id res chain seq x y z
N MET A 1 5.64 29.40 10.67
CA MET A 1 4.99 29.35 12.01
C MET A 1 5.79 28.49 12.98
N ALA A 2 5.76 28.79 14.29
CA ALA A 2 6.49 28.01 15.30
C ALA A 2 5.70 26.78 15.78
N ILE A 3 6.40 25.66 15.97
CA ILE A 3 5.86 24.46 16.62
C ILE A 3 5.97 24.64 18.13
N THR A 4 4.85 24.51 18.85
CA THR A 4 4.81 24.68 20.31
C THR A 4 4.82 23.36 21.07
N LYS A 5 4.35 22.27 20.43
CA LYS A 5 4.36 20.93 21.03
C LYS A 5 4.37 19.86 19.95
N ILE A 6 5.11 18.79 20.21
CA ILE A 6 5.05 17.54 19.45
C ILE A 6 4.78 16.42 20.46
N HIS A 7 3.86 15.53 20.13
CA HIS A 7 3.55 14.39 20.98
C HIS A 7 3.14 13.19 20.14
N ALA A 8 3.68 12.01 20.48
CA ALA A 8 3.30 10.75 19.86
C ALA A 8 2.63 9.79 20.84
N ARG A 9 1.80 8.92 20.29
CA ARG A 9 1.15 7.82 21.00
C ARG A 9 1.01 6.58 20.10
N SER A 10 0.83 5.43 20.73
CA SER A 10 0.47 4.20 20.03
C SER A 10 -1.04 4.18 19.74
N VAL A 11 -1.41 3.86 18.50
CA VAL A 11 -2.79 3.55 18.08
C VAL A 11 -2.79 2.18 17.38
N TYR A 12 -3.95 1.69 16.93
CA TYR A 12 -4.06 0.42 16.21
C TYR A 12 -4.33 0.65 14.73
N ASP A 13 -3.65 -0.10 13.87
CA ASP A 13 -3.90 -0.14 12.42
C ASP A 13 -5.12 -0.99 12.06
N SER A 14 -5.44 -1.09 10.77
CA SER A 14 -6.58 -1.86 10.25
C SER A 14 -6.50 -3.37 10.54
N ARG A 15 -5.31 -3.89 10.86
CA ARG A 15 -5.05 -5.30 11.18
C ARG A 15 -4.95 -5.53 12.69
N GLY A 16 -5.18 -4.51 13.51
CA GLY A 16 -5.08 -4.58 14.96
C GLY A 16 -3.65 -4.62 15.49
N ASN A 17 -2.64 -4.22 14.70
CA ASN A 17 -1.27 -4.07 15.18
C ASN A 17 -1.04 -2.61 15.67
N PRO A 18 -0.17 -2.40 16.67
CA PRO A 18 0.21 -1.05 17.06
C PRO A 18 0.87 -0.25 15.92
N THR A 19 0.60 1.05 15.82
CA THR A 19 1.32 2.00 14.95
C THR A 19 1.45 3.36 15.63
N VAL A 20 2.27 4.25 15.05
CA VAL A 20 2.59 5.58 15.60
C VAL A 20 1.59 6.63 15.09
N GLU A 21 1.00 7.37 16.02
CA GLU A 21 0.28 8.61 15.76
C GLU A 21 1.05 9.79 16.35
N VAL A 22 1.19 10.88 15.59
CA VAL A 22 1.89 12.10 16.00
C VAL A 22 0.95 13.30 15.90
N ASP A 23 0.93 14.11 16.95
CA ASP A 23 0.32 15.44 17.01
C ASP A 23 1.41 16.52 17.00
N VAL A 24 1.28 17.49 16.09
CA VAL A 24 2.06 18.73 16.05
C VAL A 24 1.12 19.89 16.39
N VAL A 25 1.47 20.71 17.37
CA VAL A 25 0.67 21.87 17.78
C VAL A 25 1.37 23.14 17.35
N THR A 26 0.61 24.04 16.75
CA THR A 26 1.01 25.39 16.33
C THR A 26 -0.08 26.38 16.73
N GLU A 27 0.05 27.66 16.38
CA GLU A 27 -1.01 28.66 16.60
C GLU A 27 -2.29 28.37 15.79
N THR A 28 -2.21 27.60 14.70
CA THR A 28 -3.39 27.15 13.93
C THR A 28 -4.10 25.93 14.53
N GLY A 29 -3.58 25.38 15.63
CA GLY A 29 -4.16 24.25 16.34
C GLY A 29 -3.33 22.98 16.27
N LEU A 30 -4.02 21.84 16.41
CA LEU A 30 -3.43 20.50 16.45
C LEU A 30 -3.53 19.83 15.07
N HIS A 31 -2.39 19.34 14.59
CA HIS A 31 -2.21 18.69 13.30
C HIS A 31 -1.75 17.25 13.52
N ARG A 32 -2.55 16.28 13.08
CA ARG A 32 -2.36 14.85 13.40
C ARG A 32 -2.00 14.03 12.19
N ALA A 33 -1.06 13.10 12.32
CA ALA A 33 -0.77 12.07 11.33
C ALA A 33 -0.64 10.70 11.98
N ILE A 34 -1.14 9.67 11.31
CA ILE A 34 -1.00 8.25 11.69
C ILE A 34 -0.18 7.58 10.60
N VAL A 35 0.82 6.79 10.99
CA VAL A 35 1.71 6.10 10.05
C VAL A 35 1.14 4.73 9.69
N PRO A 36 1.05 4.35 8.40
CA PRO A 36 0.65 3.00 8.02
C PRO A 36 1.77 1.98 8.30
N SER A 37 1.43 0.70 8.30
CA SER A 37 2.40 -0.40 8.34
C SER A 37 2.12 -1.39 7.22
N GLY A 38 3.17 -1.82 6.51
CA GLY A 38 3.09 -2.81 5.43
C GLY A 38 2.97 -4.25 5.96
N ALA A 39 2.49 -5.17 5.13
CA ALA A 39 2.58 -6.61 5.36
C ALA A 39 3.87 -7.18 4.74
N SER A 40 4.14 -6.78 3.49
CA SER A 40 5.26 -7.21 2.68
C SER A 40 6.31 -6.10 2.65
N THR A 41 7.25 -6.12 3.60
CA THR A 41 8.32 -5.12 3.67
C THR A 41 9.46 -5.53 2.75
N GLY A 42 9.77 -4.72 1.73
CA GLY A 42 10.92 -4.93 0.85
C GLY A 42 12.26 -4.79 1.58
N GLN A 43 13.29 -5.48 1.11
CA GLN A 43 14.63 -5.52 1.74
C GLN A 43 15.34 -4.14 1.78
N HIS A 44 14.89 -3.19 0.97
CA HIS A 44 15.47 -1.84 0.86
C HIS A 44 14.59 -0.75 1.49
N GLU A 45 13.50 -1.12 2.17
CA GLU A 45 12.63 -0.14 2.81
C GLU A 45 13.31 0.54 4.01
N ALA A 46 12.87 1.77 4.29
CA ALA A 46 13.22 2.42 5.53
C ALA A 46 12.63 1.65 6.71
N VAL A 47 13.37 1.56 7.81
CA VAL A 47 13.06 0.63 8.91
C VAL A 47 11.84 1.10 9.71
N GLU A 48 10.77 0.32 9.68
CA GLU A 48 9.71 0.44 10.69
C GLU A 48 10.22 -0.09 12.04
N LEU A 49 10.41 0.81 13.01
CA LEU A 49 10.97 0.43 14.32
C LEU A 49 9.89 -0.24 15.19
N ARG A 50 10.08 -1.53 15.47
CA ARG A 50 9.25 -2.36 16.35
C ARG A 50 9.99 -2.69 17.66
N ASP A 51 9.22 -2.95 18.71
CA ASP A 51 9.75 -3.21 20.05
C ASP A 51 10.46 -4.57 20.14
N GLY A 52 9.94 -5.60 19.46
CA GLY A 52 10.46 -6.97 19.47
C GLY A 52 10.11 -7.79 20.72
N ASP A 53 9.35 -7.22 21.65
CA ASP A 53 8.91 -7.89 22.88
C ASP A 53 7.77 -8.89 22.57
N LYS A 54 8.10 -10.18 22.43
CA LYS A 54 7.12 -11.24 22.11
C LYS A 54 5.99 -11.35 23.14
N ALA A 55 6.17 -10.87 24.37
CA ALA A 55 5.13 -10.89 25.39
C ALA A 55 4.04 -9.81 25.16
N LYS A 56 4.28 -8.82 24.29
CA LYS A 56 3.37 -7.70 24.04
C LYS A 56 3.09 -7.52 22.55
N TRP A 57 1.82 -7.56 22.16
CA TRP A 57 1.38 -7.42 20.76
C TRP A 57 2.14 -8.35 19.78
N GLY A 58 2.56 -9.53 20.25
CA GLY A 58 3.35 -10.47 19.46
C GLY A 58 4.68 -9.92 18.94
N GLY A 59 5.32 -8.98 19.66
CA GLY A 59 6.57 -8.33 19.24
C GLY A 59 6.38 -7.05 18.42
N LYS A 60 5.14 -6.69 18.07
CA LYS A 60 4.83 -5.57 17.16
C LYS A 60 4.55 -4.25 17.87
N GLY A 61 4.91 -4.12 19.15
CA GLY A 61 4.84 -2.83 19.85
C GLY A 61 5.64 -1.73 19.13
N VAL A 62 5.26 -0.47 19.32
CA VAL A 62 5.93 0.72 18.76
C VAL A 62 6.35 1.71 19.85
N THR A 63 6.50 1.24 21.09
CA THR A 63 6.80 2.11 22.23
C THR A 63 8.16 2.80 22.10
N LYS A 64 9.15 2.13 21.48
CA LYS A 64 10.44 2.73 21.14
C LYS A 64 10.30 3.89 20.15
N ALA A 65 9.55 3.69 19.06
CA ALA A 65 9.32 4.75 18.07
C ALA A 65 8.55 5.95 18.67
N VAL A 66 7.54 5.68 19.51
CA VAL A 66 6.80 6.71 20.24
C VAL A 66 7.71 7.49 21.21
N SER A 67 8.58 6.81 21.95
CA SER A 67 9.56 7.43 22.83
C SER A 67 10.56 8.30 22.03
N ASN A 68 11.06 7.81 20.89
CA ASN A 68 11.92 8.59 20.00
C ASN A 68 11.26 9.90 19.54
N VAL A 69 9.96 9.90 19.24
CA VAL A 69 9.25 11.15 18.91
C VAL A 69 9.16 12.07 20.12
N ASN A 70 8.72 11.55 21.27
CA ASN A 70 8.46 12.36 22.46
C ASN A 70 9.71 12.92 23.14
N GLU A 71 10.81 12.15 23.16
CA GLU A 71 12.00 12.44 23.95
C GLU A 71 13.16 12.99 23.11
N ILE A 72 13.19 12.71 21.80
CA ILE A 72 14.30 13.08 20.92
C ILE A 72 13.83 14.06 19.84
N ILE A 73 12.96 13.61 18.94
CA ILE A 73 12.56 14.40 17.75
C ILE A 73 11.82 15.68 18.17
N GLY A 74 10.83 15.54 19.04
CA GLY A 74 9.96 16.64 19.48
C GLY A 74 10.76 17.81 20.07
N PRO A 75 11.55 17.58 21.14
CA PRO A 75 12.37 18.62 21.73
C PRO A 75 13.39 19.22 20.76
N ALA A 76 14.02 18.40 19.92
CA ALA A 76 15.03 18.86 18.97
C ALA A 76 14.45 19.76 17.88
N LEU A 77 13.33 19.37 17.26
CA LEU A 77 12.69 20.13 16.18
C LEU A 77 12.08 21.45 16.68
N ILE A 78 11.47 21.45 17.88
CA ILE A 78 10.96 22.69 18.51
C ILE A 78 12.12 23.67 18.77
N LYS A 79 13.25 23.17 19.27
CA LYS A 79 14.44 24.00 19.54
C LYS A 79 15.04 24.58 18.27
N GLU A 80 15.09 23.79 17.20
CA GLU A 80 15.60 24.24 15.89
C GLU A 80 14.71 25.34 15.28
N ASN A 81 13.41 25.34 15.61
CA ASN A 81 12.45 26.37 15.22
C ASN A 81 12.40 26.61 13.69
N ILE A 82 12.44 25.52 12.92
CA ILE A 82 12.30 25.53 11.47
C ILE A 82 10.87 25.96 11.10
N ASP A 83 10.73 26.80 10.08
CA ASP A 83 9.42 27.15 9.53
C ASP A 83 8.74 25.91 8.95
N VAL A 84 7.53 25.58 9.43
CA VAL A 84 6.76 24.41 8.98
C VAL A 84 6.52 24.40 7.46
N LYS A 85 6.52 25.56 6.80
CA LYS A 85 6.37 25.65 5.33
C LYS A 85 7.58 25.14 4.56
N ASP A 86 8.76 25.08 5.19
CA ASP A 86 10.00 24.59 4.60
C ASP A 86 10.15 23.08 4.87
N GLN A 87 9.28 22.30 4.24
CA GLN A 87 9.20 20.85 4.43
C GLN A 87 10.55 20.17 4.17
N SER A 88 11.30 20.62 3.16
CA SER A 88 12.63 20.10 2.85
C SER A 88 13.58 20.27 4.04
N LYS A 89 13.67 21.46 4.65
CA LYS A 89 14.51 21.66 5.84
C LYS A 89 14.06 20.83 7.04
N VAL A 90 12.74 20.70 7.24
CA VAL A 90 12.20 19.85 8.30
C VAL A 90 12.65 18.40 8.10
N ASP A 91 12.45 17.85 6.90
CA ASP A 91 12.79 16.46 6.62
C ASP A 91 14.32 16.22 6.60
N GLU A 92 15.11 17.17 6.10
CA GLU A 92 16.58 17.15 6.18
C GLU A 92 17.06 17.13 7.63
N PHE A 93 16.46 17.94 8.50
CA PHE A 93 16.76 17.93 9.93
C PHE A 93 16.41 16.58 10.57
N LEU A 94 15.21 16.04 10.30
CA LEU A 94 14.78 14.74 10.84
C LEU A 94 15.70 13.60 10.37
N ASN A 95 16.05 13.57 9.09
CA ASN A 95 16.98 12.59 8.53
C ASN A 95 18.39 12.72 9.13
N SER A 96 18.86 13.96 9.34
CA SER A 96 20.17 14.23 9.93
C SER A 96 20.22 13.87 11.41
N LEU A 97 19.11 14.06 12.15
CA LEU A 97 18.98 13.70 13.56
C LEU A 97 19.03 12.18 13.77
N ASP A 98 18.45 11.42 12.83
CA ASP A 98 18.61 9.97 12.77
C ASP A 98 20.03 9.56 12.38
N GLY A 99 20.54 10.10 11.27
CA GLY A 99 21.92 9.91 10.82
C GLY A 99 22.21 8.55 10.18
N THR A 100 21.20 7.70 9.96
CA THR A 100 21.34 6.40 9.29
C THR A 100 20.67 6.44 7.90
N PRO A 101 21.21 5.70 6.90
CA PRO A 101 20.66 5.73 5.54
C PRO A 101 19.23 5.17 5.45
N ASN A 102 18.85 4.26 6.34
CA ASN A 102 17.56 3.58 6.33
C ASN A 102 16.63 4.01 7.47
N LYS A 103 16.95 5.10 8.19
CA LYS A 103 16.16 5.60 9.34
C LYS A 103 16.05 4.61 10.50
N GLY A 104 17.03 3.70 10.64
CA GLY A 104 17.00 2.61 11.62
C GLY A 104 17.24 3.01 13.06
N LYS A 105 17.75 4.23 13.33
CA LYS A 105 18.03 4.69 14.70
C LYS A 105 16.78 5.22 15.40
N LEU A 106 16.05 6.11 14.74
CA LEU A 106 14.83 6.71 15.28
C LEU A 106 13.57 5.97 14.82
N GLY A 107 13.65 5.25 13.70
CA GLY A 107 12.53 4.58 13.06
C GLY A 107 11.89 5.45 11.98
N ALA A 108 11.72 4.91 10.78
CA ALA A 108 11.02 5.56 9.69
C ALA A 108 9.58 5.94 10.09
N ASN A 109 8.94 5.11 10.90
CA ASN A 109 7.60 5.36 11.45
C ASN A 109 7.55 6.52 12.47
N ALA A 110 8.63 6.80 13.20
CA ALA A 110 8.72 7.99 14.04
C ALA A 110 8.87 9.27 13.19
N ILE A 111 9.82 9.22 12.24
CA ILE A 111 10.16 10.36 11.36
C ILE A 111 8.97 10.75 10.47
N LEU A 112 8.35 9.76 9.81
CA LEU A 112 7.24 9.99 8.89
C LEU A 112 6.02 10.59 9.60
N GLY A 113 5.74 10.16 10.83
CA GLY A 113 4.64 10.71 11.63
C GLY A 113 4.79 12.22 11.87
N VAL A 114 6.01 12.66 12.23
CA VAL A 114 6.33 14.08 12.42
C VAL A 114 6.28 14.83 11.10
N SER A 115 6.92 14.30 10.05
CA SER A 115 6.95 14.90 8.70
C SER A 115 5.54 15.20 8.16
N LEU A 116 4.63 14.22 8.22
CA LEU A 116 3.25 14.37 7.75
C LEU A 116 2.43 15.35 8.59
N ALA A 117 2.63 15.35 9.91
CA ALA A 117 1.94 16.28 10.81
C ALA A 117 2.41 17.73 10.58
N VAL A 118 3.69 17.94 10.27
CA VAL A 118 4.24 19.26 9.89
C VAL A 118 3.69 19.72 8.54
N ALA A 119 3.60 18.86 7.53
CA ALA A 119 2.99 19.22 6.25
C ALA A 119 1.52 19.68 6.40
N LYS A 120 0.77 19.06 7.31
CA LYS A 120 -0.60 19.49 7.67
C LYS A 120 -0.61 20.86 8.36
N ALA A 121 0.33 21.09 9.28
CA ALA A 121 0.50 22.39 9.93
C ALA A 121 0.83 23.50 8.91
N ALA A 122 1.69 23.22 7.94
CA ALA A 122 2.05 24.14 6.87
C ALA A 122 0.88 24.48 5.94
N ALA A 123 0.05 23.49 5.59
CA ALA A 123 -1.17 23.71 4.83
C ALA A 123 -2.15 24.62 5.58
N ALA A 124 -2.31 24.39 6.89
CA ALA A 124 -3.12 25.23 7.76
C ALA A 124 -2.57 26.66 7.90
N GLU A 125 -1.25 26.84 8.05
CA GLU A 125 -0.61 28.16 8.05
C GLU A 125 -0.87 28.92 6.74
N LYS A 126 -0.80 28.22 5.61
CA LYS A 126 -1.09 28.81 4.29
C LYS A 126 -2.59 29.07 4.05
N GLY A 127 -3.48 28.56 4.90
CA GLY A 127 -4.94 28.64 4.68
C GLY A 127 -5.40 27.87 3.44
N ILE A 128 -4.70 26.80 3.06
CA ILE A 128 -5.02 25.99 1.86
C ILE A 128 -5.25 24.52 2.23
N PRO A 129 -6.00 23.76 1.41
CA PRO A 129 -6.10 22.31 1.58
C PRO A 129 -4.74 21.61 1.47
N LEU A 130 -4.58 20.49 2.19
CA LEU A 130 -3.33 19.70 2.19
C LEU A 130 -2.86 19.31 0.77
N TYR A 131 -3.77 18.90 -0.12
CA TYR A 131 -3.40 18.53 -1.49
C TYR A 131 -2.77 19.69 -2.27
N ALA A 132 -3.18 20.93 -2.00
CA ALA A 132 -2.62 22.12 -2.63
C ALA A 132 -1.22 22.42 -2.05
N HIS A 133 -1.03 22.24 -0.75
CA HIS A 133 0.30 22.35 -0.14
C HIS A 133 1.28 21.31 -0.68
N VAL A 134 0.87 20.04 -0.80
CA VAL A 134 1.68 18.98 -1.41
C VAL A 134 1.96 19.30 -2.88
N SER A 135 1.00 19.88 -3.60
CA SER A 135 1.18 20.32 -4.97
C SER A 135 2.26 21.40 -5.11
N ASP A 136 2.28 22.39 -4.20
CA ASP A 136 3.34 23.42 -4.13
C ASP A 136 4.72 22.78 -3.90
N LEU A 137 4.82 21.87 -2.93
CA LEU A 137 6.08 21.19 -2.60
C LEU A 137 6.62 20.37 -3.77
N ALA A 138 5.74 19.70 -4.51
CA ALA A 138 6.09 18.91 -5.68
C ALA A 138 6.30 19.75 -6.96
N GLY A 139 6.06 21.07 -6.92
CA GLY A 139 6.17 21.94 -8.10
C GLY A 139 5.15 21.62 -9.20
N THR A 140 4.01 21.02 -8.84
CA THR A 140 2.96 20.63 -9.80
C THR A 140 2.05 21.82 -10.14
N LYS A 141 1.49 21.83 -11.35
CA LYS A 141 0.67 22.94 -11.84
C LYS A 141 -0.80 22.55 -11.93
N LYS A 142 -1.67 23.54 -11.77
CA LYS A 142 -3.11 23.42 -12.07
C LYS A 142 -3.32 23.21 -13.59
N PRO A 143 -4.45 22.59 -14.01
CA PRO A 143 -5.50 22.02 -13.18
C PRO A 143 -5.01 20.79 -12.41
N TYR A 144 -5.55 20.57 -11.22
CA TYR A 144 -5.29 19.33 -10.49
C TYR A 144 -5.91 18.15 -11.23
N VAL A 145 -5.26 16.99 -11.13
CA VAL A 145 -5.74 15.73 -11.70
C VAL A 145 -6.26 14.86 -10.57
N LEU A 146 -7.51 14.43 -10.66
CA LEU A 146 -8.03 13.38 -9.78
C LEU A 146 -7.57 12.02 -10.32
N PRO A 147 -7.10 11.11 -9.46
CA PRO A 147 -6.58 9.82 -9.90
C PRO A 147 -7.70 8.89 -10.35
N VAL A 148 -7.38 7.95 -11.25
CA VAL A 148 -8.22 6.75 -11.44
C VAL A 148 -8.01 5.83 -10.23
N PRO A 149 -9.08 5.40 -9.53
CA PRO A 149 -8.92 4.51 -8.38
C PRO A 149 -8.61 3.08 -8.85
N PHE A 150 -7.49 2.52 -8.39
CA PHE A 150 -7.20 1.10 -8.53
C PHE A 150 -7.75 0.40 -7.30
N MET A 151 -8.87 -0.31 -7.46
CA MET A 151 -9.62 -0.85 -6.34
C MET A 151 -9.33 -2.34 -6.21
N ASN A 152 -8.60 -2.76 -5.19
CA ASN A 152 -8.37 -4.18 -4.91
C ASN A 152 -9.70 -4.85 -4.55
N VAL A 153 -10.13 -5.82 -5.35
CA VAL A 153 -11.45 -6.46 -5.20
C VAL A 153 -11.37 -7.95 -4.93
N LEU A 154 -10.21 -8.57 -5.18
CA LEU A 154 -9.97 -9.98 -4.92
C LEU A 154 -8.52 -10.19 -4.45
N ASN A 155 -8.37 -10.84 -3.31
CA ASN A 155 -7.09 -11.03 -2.64
C ASN A 155 -6.59 -12.47 -2.81
N GLY A 156 -5.30 -12.60 -3.08
CA GLY A 156 -4.53 -13.84 -3.02
C GLY A 156 -3.22 -13.61 -2.25
N GLY A 157 -2.16 -14.33 -2.62
CA GLY A 157 -0.82 -14.19 -2.04
C GLY A 157 -0.82 -14.24 -0.51
N SER A 158 -0.01 -13.38 0.11
CA SER A 158 0.10 -13.24 1.57
C SER A 158 -1.10 -12.53 2.22
N HIS A 159 -2.01 -11.95 1.42
CA HIS A 159 -3.21 -11.23 1.89
C HIS A 159 -4.45 -12.13 2.03
N ALA A 160 -4.37 -13.40 1.65
CA ALA A 160 -5.47 -14.35 1.73
C ALA A 160 -5.02 -15.80 1.98
N GLY A 161 -5.78 -16.55 2.77
CA GLY A 161 -5.45 -17.93 3.17
C GLY A 161 -5.65 -19.01 2.09
N GLY A 162 -6.25 -18.68 0.94
CA GLY A 162 -6.45 -19.62 -0.18
C GLY A 162 -5.12 -19.97 -0.90
N ARG A 163 -5.19 -20.66 -2.04
CA ARG A 163 -3.97 -21.11 -2.76
C ARG A 163 -3.47 -20.15 -3.84
N LEU A 164 -4.32 -19.24 -4.34
CA LEU A 164 -3.95 -18.22 -5.33
C LEU A 164 -2.67 -17.48 -4.96
N ALA A 165 -1.64 -17.58 -5.80
CA ALA A 165 -0.33 -16.99 -5.52
C ALA A 165 -0.26 -15.47 -5.71
N PHE A 166 -0.95 -14.94 -6.73
CA PHE A 166 -0.92 -13.51 -7.03
C PHE A 166 -1.67 -12.74 -5.93
N GLN A 167 -1.13 -11.61 -5.49
CA GLN A 167 -1.57 -10.95 -4.27
C GLN A 167 -2.86 -10.15 -4.45
N GLU A 168 -2.97 -9.38 -5.53
CA GLU A 168 -4.07 -8.43 -5.72
C GLU A 168 -4.59 -8.45 -7.14
N PHE A 169 -5.91 -8.42 -7.26
CA PHE A 169 -6.61 -8.22 -8.52
C PHE A 169 -7.52 -7.01 -8.36
N MET A 170 -7.16 -5.94 -9.06
CA MET A 170 -7.79 -4.64 -8.97
C MET A 170 -8.66 -4.36 -10.17
N ILE A 171 -9.79 -3.68 -9.95
CA ILE A 171 -10.55 -3.07 -11.06
C ILE A 171 -10.17 -1.61 -11.23
N VAL A 172 -10.16 -1.16 -12.48
CA VAL A 172 -9.68 0.16 -12.91
C VAL A 172 -10.76 0.82 -13.78
N PRO A 173 -11.66 1.62 -13.18
CA PRO A 173 -12.74 2.33 -13.88
C PRO A 173 -12.23 3.56 -14.66
N SER A 174 -11.25 3.40 -15.54
CA SER A 174 -10.56 4.48 -16.27
C SER A 174 -11.46 5.25 -17.25
N ALA A 175 -12.55 4.64 -17.73
CA ALA A 175 -13.51 5.28 -18.63
C ALA A 175 -14.57 6.15 -17.91
N ALA A 176 -14.55 6.22 -16.58
CA ALA A 176 -15.52 7.01 -15.82
C ALA A 176 -15.26 8.53 -15.99
N PRO A 177 -16.31 9.36 -16.14
CA PRO A 177 -16.15 10.78 -16.44
C PRO A 177 -15.69 11.64 -15.25
N SER A 178 -15.71 11.07 -14.03
CA SER A 178 -15.26 11.73 -12.80
C SER A 178 -14.82 10.70 -11.77
N PHE A 179 -14.06 11.13 -10.76
CA PHE A 179 -13.68 10.26 -9.65
C PHE A 179 -14.89 9.69 -8.89
N SER A 180 -15.94 10.49 -8.69
CA SER A 180 -17.17 10.03 -8.04
C SER A 180 -17.86 8.92 -8.82
N GLU A 181 -17.92 9.03 -10.14
CA GLU A 181 -18.47 7.99 -11.01
C GLU A 181 -17.54 6.76 -11.07
N ALA A 182 -16.23 6.97 -11.06
CA ALA A 182 -15.24 5.89 -10.99
C ALA A 182 -15.45 5.03 -9.73
N LEU A 183 -15.60 5.67 -8.57
CA LEU A 183 -15.90 4.99 -7.31
C LEU A 183 -17.26 4.27 -7.34
N ARG A 184 -18.30 4.90 -7.91
CA ARG A 184 -19.62 4.28 -8.05
C ARG A 184 -19.54 3.01 -8.90
N HIS A 185 -18.91 3.08 -10.07
CA HIS A 185 -18.73 1.93 -10.97
C HIS A 185 -17.99 0.80 -10.25
N GLY A 186 -16.88 1.12 -9.59
CA GLY A 186 -16.09 0.12 -8.87
C GLY A 186 -16.85 -0.52 -7.71
N ALA A 187 -17.61 0.26 -6.94
CA ALA A 187 -18.44 -0.25 -5.85
C ALA A 187 -19.55 -1.20 -6.35
N GLU A 188 -20.22 -0.85 -7.45
CA GLU A 188 -21.24 -1.72 -8.07
C GLU A 188 -20.65 -3.04 -8.55
N VAL A 189 -19.50 -3.01 -9.23
CA VAL A 189 -18.78 -4.23 -9.66
C VAL A 189 -18.36 -5.07 -8.45
N TYR A 190 -17.82 -4.47 -7.39
CA TYR A 190 -17.45 -5.20 -6.17
C TYR A 190 -18.65 -5.93 -5.54
N GLN A 191 -19.84 -5.32 -5.48
CA GLN A 191 -21.03 -5.99 -4.94
C GLN A 191 -21.48 -7.17 -5.83
N LYS A 192 -21.37 -7.05 -7.15
CA LYS A 192 -21.61 -8.18 -8.08
C LYS A 192 -20.58 -9.28 -7.86
N LEU A 193 -19.30 -8.93 -7.80
CA LEU A 193 -18.20 -9.86 -7.55
C LEU A 193 -18.42 -10.64 -6.25
N LYS A 194 -18.73 -9.95 -5.15
CA LYS A 194 -19.00 -10.56 -3.86
C LYS A 194 -20.18 -11.54 -3.90
N THR A 195 -21.22 -11.22 -4.66
CA THR A 195 -22.38 -12.11 -4.86
C THR A 195 -22.00 -13.34 -5.68
N LEU A 196 -21.23 -13.17 -6.75
CA LEU A 196 -20.75 -14.26 -7.60
C LEU A 196 -19.80 -15.19 -6.84
N ALA A 197 -18.86 -14.63 -6.07
CA ALA A 197 -17.95 -15.38 -5.21
C ALA A 197 -18.71 -16.27 -4.24
N LYS A 198 -19.72 -15.73 -3.53
CA LYS A 198 -20.57 -16.50 -2.62
C LYS A 198 -21.36 -17.61 -3.32
N LYS A 199 -21.85 -17.33 -4.52
CA LYS A 199 -22.63 -18.29 -5.32
C LYS A 199 -21.77 -19.46 -5.80
N LYS A 200 -20.54 -19.20 -6.24
CA LYS A 200 -19.65 -20.22 -6.82
C LYS A 200 -18.85 -20.99 -5.77
N TYR A 201 -18.36 -20.31 -4.73
CA TYR A 201 -17.40 -20.85 -3.76
C TYR A 201 -17.98 -20.95 -2.33
N GLY A 202 -19.27 -20.65 -2.15
CA GLY A 202 -19.96 -20.72 -0.86
C GLY A 202 -19.90 -19.44 -0.04
N GLN A 203 -20.72 -19.37 1.01
CA GLN A 203 -20.98 -18.13 1.75
C GLN A 203 -19.72 -17.47 2.34
N SER A 204 -18.76 -18.27 2.81
CA SER A 204 -17.49 -17.81 3.39
C SER A 204 -16.57 -17.16 2.37
N ALA A 205 -16.69 -17.45 1.08
CA ALA A 205 -15.90 -16.82 0.02
C ALA A 205 -16.19 -15.33 -0.15
N GLY A 206 -17.29 -14.83 0.43
CA GLY A 206 -17.58 -13.41 0.53
C GLY A 206 -16.95 -12.72 1.75
N ASN A 207 -16.18 -13.42 2.57
CA ASN A 207 -15.31 -12.79 3.55
C ASN A 207 -14.22 -11.99 2.83
N VAL A 208 -13.64 -11.01 3.52
CA VAL A 208 -12.68 -10.07 2.93
C VAL A 208 -11.29 -10.29 3.50
N GLY A 209 -10.26 -10.07 2.67
CA GLY A 209 -8.87 -10.00 3.11
C GLY A 209 -8.53 -8.67 3.78
N ASP A 210 -7.24 -8.46 4.04
CA ASP A 210 -6.71 -7.28 4.75
C ASP A 210 -7.09 -5.94 4.08
N GLU A 211 -7.32 -5.95 2.76
CA GLU A 211 -7.61 -4.76 1.96
C GLU A 211 -9.06 -4.66 1.47
N GLY A 212 -9.95 -5.52 1.97
CA GLY A 212 -11.39 -5.45 1.70
C GLY A 212 -11.89 -6.17 0.44
N GLY A 213 -11.00 -6.65 -0.43
CA GLY A 213 -11.33 -7.55 -1.52
C GLY A 213 -11.78 -8.93 -1.01
N VAL A 214 -12.54 -9.67 -1.82
CA VAL A 214 -12.98 -11.03 -1.46
C VAL A 214 -11.82 -12.03 -1.54
N ALA A 215 -11.87 -13.08 -0.73
CA ALA A 215 -10.84 -14.12 -0.69
C ALA A 215 -11.42 -15.53 -0.94
N PRO A 216 -12.00 -15.79 -2.14
CA PRO A 216 -12.46 -17.13 -2.50
C PRO A 216 -11.28 -18.12 -2.60
N ASP A 217 -11.56 -19.41 -2.40
CA ASP A 217 -10.56 -20.48 -2.57
C ASP A 217 -10.32 -20.78 -4.06
N ILE A 218 -9.63 -19.84 -4.71
CA ILE A 218 -9.24 -19.89 -6.12
C ILE A 218 -7.81 -20.37 -6.24
N GLN A 219 -7.52 -21.13 -7.31
CA GLN A 219 -6.20 -21.72 -7.55
C GLN A 219 -5.36 -20.93 -8.56
N THR A 220 -6.00 -20.29 -9.54
CA THR A 220 -5.31 -19.71 -10.71
C THR A 220 -5.66 -18.24 -10.94
N ALA A 221 -4.75 -17.49 -11.56
CA ALA A 221 -5.01 -16.11 -11.94
C ALA A 221 -6.14 -16.00 -12.98
N GLU A 222 -6.22 -16.97 -13.89
CA GLU A 222 -7.27 -17.08 -14.91
C GLU A 222 -8.66 -17.17 -14.27
N GLU A 223 -8.82 -17.99 -13.25
CA GLU A 223 -10.09 -18.15 -12.53
C GLU A 223 -10.49 -16.86 -11.78
N ALA A 224 -9.53 -16.17 -11.16
CA ALA A 224 -9.77 -14.87 -10.54
C ALA A 224 -10.20 -13.81 -11.58
N LEU A 225 -9.50 -13.75 -12.72
CA LEU A 225 -9.80 -12.82 -13.81
C LEU A 225 -11.14 -13.11 -14.48
N GLU A 226 -11.53 -14.38 -14.64
CA GLU A 226 -12.84 -14.79 -15.13
C GLU A 226 -13.95 -14.32 -14.19
N LEU A 227 -13.78 -14.52 -12.89
CA LEU A 227 -14.76 -14.08 -11.89
C LEU A 227 -14.93 -12.55 -11.89
N ILE A 228 -13.84 -11.80 -12.00
CA ILE A 228 -13.88 -10.33 -12.09
C ILE A 228 -14.52 -9.88 -13.40
N THR A 229 -14.19 -10.52 -14.51
CA THR A 229 -14.77 -10.19 -15.83
C THR A 229 -16.28 -10.42 -15.83
N GLU A 230 -16.76 -11.53 -15.26
CA GLU A 230 -18.20 -11.79 -15.09
C GLU A 230 -18.87 -10.74 -14.19
N ALA A 231 -18.18 -10.28 -13.14
CA ALA A 231 -18.70 -9.22 -12.27
C ALA A 231 -18.81 -7.86 -12.99
N ILE A 232 -17.83 -7.52 -13.82
CA ILE A 232 -17.83 -6.31 -14.67
C ILE A 232 -19.00 -6.36 -15.65
N GLU A 233 -19.21 -7.51 -16.30
CA GLU A 233 -20.33 -7.74 -17.22
C GLU A 233 -21.68 -7.65 -16.49
N ALA A 234 -21.83 -8.34 -15.36
CA ALA A 234 -23.05 -8.34 -14.56
C ALA A 234 -23.42 -6.95 -13.98
N ALA A 235 -22.44 -6.04 -13.89
CA ALA A 235 -22.64 -4.65 -13.50
C ALA A 235 -22.89 -3.71 -14.69
N GLY A 236 -22.77 -4.18 -15.93
CA GLY A 236 -22.99 -3.38 -17.15
C GLY A 236 -21.82 -2.49 -17.56
N TYR A 237 -20.59 -2.81 -17.11
CA TYR A 237 -19.37 -2.03 -17.37
C TYR A 237 -18.41 -2.70 -18.36
N THR A 238 -18.87 -3.67 -19.15
CA THR A 238 -18.07 -4.30 -20.21
C THR A 238 -17.43 -3.26 -21.13
N GLY A 239 -16.11 -3.32 -21.29
CA GLY A 239 -15.32 -2.38 -22.10
C GLY A 239 -15.16 -0.98 -21.50
N LYS A 240 -15.62 -0.75 -20.26
CA LYS A 240 -15.49 0.53 -19.53
C LYS A 240 -14.65 0.42 -18.27
N MET A 241 -14.06 -0.75 -18.04
CA MET A 241 -13.29 -1.07 -16.85
C MET A 241 -12.15 -2.01 -17.24
N ASN A 242 -10.94 -1.63 -16.86
CA ASN A 242 -9.77 -2.48 -16.97
C ASN A 242 -9.53 -3.22 -15.66
N ILE A 243 -8.61 -4.17 -15.69
CA ILE A 243 -8.13 -4.92 -14.53
C ILE A 243 -6.64 -4.63 -14.37
N ALA A 244 -6.16 -4.51 -13.14
CA ALA A 244 -4.73 -4.47 -12.82
C ALA A 244 -4.40 -5.58 -11.83
N MET A 245 -3.14 -5.98 -11.75
CA MET A 245 -2.69 -7.01 -10.82
C MET A 245 -1.46 -6.52 -10.05
N ASP A 246 -1.41 -6.82 -8.76
CA ASP A 246 -0.14 -6.90 -8.04
C ASP A 246 0.17 -8.37 -7.79
N VAL A 247 1.26 -8.83 -8.38
CA VAL A 247 1.67 -10.23 -8.27
C VAL A 247 2.47 -10.48 -6.99
N ALA A 248 3.17 -9.47 -6.46
CA ALA A 248 4.09 -9.59 -5.32
C ALA A 248 5.06 -10.78 -5.45
N SER A 249 5.62 -11.00 -6.64
CA SER A 249 6.34 -12.24 -6.99
C SER A 249 7.58 -12.56 -6.16
N SER A 250 8.12 -11.58 -5.42
CA SER A 250 9.17 -11.81 -4.43
C SER A 250 8.73 -12.77 -3.32
N GLU A 251 7.44 -12.80 -2.95
CA GLU A 251 6.90 -13.67 -1.91
C GLU A 251 7.00 -15.16 -2.27
N PHE A 252 7.06 -15.46 -3.57
CA PHE A 252 7.10 -16.83 -4.08
C PHE A 252 8.29 -17.11 -5.00
N TYR A 253 9.28 -16.22 -5.00
CA TYR A 253 10.55 -16.46 -5.66
C TYR A 253 11.44 -17.35 -4.79
N LYS A 254 12.03 -18.39 -5.41
CA LYS A 254 12.93 -19.34 -4.78
C LYS A 254 14.35 -19.06 -5.26
N GLU A 255 15.10 -18.30 -4.47
CA GLU A 255 16.42 -17.77 -4.85
C GLU A 255 17.41 -18.86 -5.28
N ASP A 256 17.49 -19.94 -4.50
CA ASP A 256 18.38 -21.09 -4.79
C ASP A 256 18.09 -21.76 -6.14
N ALA A 257 16.81 -21.83 -6.51
CA ALA A 257 16.37 -22.46 -7.74
C ALA A 257 16.25 -21.46 -8.92
N LYS A 258 16.29 -20.15 -8.65
CA LYS A 258 16.00 -19.07 -9.60
C LYS A 258 14.68 -19.28 -10.35
N LYS A 259 13.66 -19.71 -9.60
CA LYS A 259 12.32 -20.06 -10.09
C LYS A 259 11.23 -19.49 -9.19
N TYR A 260 10.00 -19.52 -9.68
CA TYR A 260 8.80 -19.03 -9.01
C TYR A 260 7.87 -20.19 -8.67
N ASP A 261 7.41 -20.21 -7.43
CA ASP A 261 6.52 -21.22 -6.87
C ASP A 261 5.08 -20.70 -6.81
N LEU A 262 4.30 -20.92 -7.86
CA LEU A 262 2.90 -20.46 -7.89
C LEU A 262 1.97 -21.21 -6.91
N ASP A 263 2.52 -22.10 -6.10
CA ASP A 263 1.82 -22.84 -5.06
C ASP A 263 2.52 -22.67 -3.69
N PHE A 264 3.26 -21.56 -3.48
CA PHE A 264 4.14 -21.36 -2.31
C PHE A 264 3.46 -21.46 -0.94
N LYS A 265 2.14 -21.31 -0.89
CA LYS A 265 1.34 -21.47 0.33
C LYS A 265 1.07 -22.93 0.69
N ASN A 266 1.33 -23.85 -0.24
CA ASN A 266 1.30 -25.28 -0.01
C ASN A 266 2.63 -25.73 0.61
N PRO A 267 2.63 -26.26 1.85
CA PRO A 267 3.84 -26.83 2.46
C PRO A 267 4.46 -27.96 1.63
N ASP A 268 3.63 -28.65 0.84
CA ASP A 268 4.01 -29.75 -0.03
C ASP A 268 4.14 -29.30 -1.50
N SER A 269 4.49 -28.02 -1.76
CA SER A 269 4.70 -27.53 -3.13
C SER A 269 5.77 -28.36 -3.85
N ASP A 270 5.47 -28.76 -5.09
CA ASP A 270 6.31 -29.62 -5.91
C ASP A 270 7.33 -28.78 -6.70
N PRO A 271 8.65 -28.88 -6.39
CA PRO A 271 9.67 -28.07 -7.06
C PRO A 271 9.78 -28.32 -8.57
N SER A 272 9.28 -29.46 -9.07
CA SER A 272 9.25 -29.74 -10.50
C SER A 272 8.26 -28.85 -11.28
N LYS A 273 7.27 -28.28 -10.58
CA LYS A 273 6.26 -27.37 -11.13
C LYS A 273 6.64 -25.90 -11.05
N TRP A 274 7.75 -25.58 -10.37
CA TRP A 274 8.22 -24.20 -10.28
C TRP A 274 8.68 -23.71 -11.64
N ILE A 275 8.24 -22.51 -11.98
CA ILE A 275 8.42 -21.92 -13.30
C ILE A 275 9.57 -20.92 -13.32
N THR A 276 10.22 -20.78 -14.47
CA THR A 276 11.25 -19.79 -14.71
C THR A 276 10.65 -18.41 -14.93
N TYR A 277 11.52 -17.39 -14.91
CA TYR A 277 11.14 -16.04 -15.31
C TYR A 277 10.46 -15.97 -16.69
N SER A 278 11.00 -16.68 -17.69
CA SER A 278 10.45 -16.64 -19.05
C SER A 278 9.04 -17.22 -19.11
N GLU A 279 8.81 -18.33 -18.41
CA GLU A 279 7.50 -18.97 -18.34
C GLU A 279 6.47 -18.08 -17.61
N LEU A 280 6.87 -17.43 -16.51
CA LEU A 280 6.01 -16.46 -15.82
C LEU A 280 5.68 -15.25 -16.70
N ALA A 281 6.67 -14.73 -17.45
CA ALA A 281 6.46 -13.65 -18.41
C ALA A 281 5.49 -14.05 -19.54
N ASP A 282 5.60 -15.28 -20.04
CA ASP A 282 4.68 -15.79 -21.06
C ASP A 282 3.26 -16.00 -20.51
N GLN A 283 3.12 -16.40 -19.24
CA GLN A 283 1.83 -16.41 -18.56
C GLN A 283 1.22 -15.00 -18.51
N TYR A 284 1.98 -13.97 -18.12
CA TYR A 284 1.48 -12.59 -18.12
C TYR A 284 1.01 -12.15 -19.51
N LYS A 285 1.77 -12.46 -20.58
CA LYS A 285 1.37 -12.15 -21.96
C LYS A 285 0.08 -12.88 -22.35
N SER A 286 -0.08 -14.14 -21.93
CA SER A 286 -1.30 -14.92 -22.18
C SER A 286 -2.51 -14.28 -21.49
N LEU A 287 -2.37 -13.91 -20.22
CA LEU A 287 -3.41 -13.23 -19.45
C LEU A 287 -3.78 -11.88 -20.09
N ALA A 288 -2.79 -11.05 -20.44
CA ALA A 288 -3.02 -9.74 -21.07
C ALA A 288 -3.68 -9.82 -22.44
N LYS A 289 -3.53 -10.94 -23.17
CA LYS A 289 -4.25 -11.17 -24.44
C LYS A 289 -5.71 -11.56 -24.22
N LYS A 290 -6.04 -12.22 -23.11
CA LYS A 290 -7.38 -12.78 -22.84
C LYS A 290 -8.27 -11.82 -22.05
N TYR A 291 -7.69 -10.98 -21.19
CA TYR A 291 -8.42 -10.11 -20.27
C TYR A 291 -7.99 -8.63 -20.46
N PRO A 292 -8.85 -7.65 -20.13
CA PRO A 292 -8.55 -6.22 -20.28
C PRO A 292 -7.59 -5.74 -19.18
N ILE A 293 -6.34 -6.22 -19.21
CA ILE A 293 -5.33 -5.91 -18.19
C ILE A 293 -4.63 -4.60 -18.56
N GLU A 294 -4.74 -3.59 -17.69
CA GLU A 294 -3.96 -2.36 -17.77
C GLU A 294 -2.69 -2.53 -16.93
N LEU A 295 -1.56 -2.66 -17.62
CA LEU A 295 -0.25 -2.69 -16.98
C LEU A 295 0.14 -1.25 -16.63
N GLY A 296 -0.12 -0.82 -15.39
CA GLY A 296 0.55 0.36 -14.87
C GLY A 296 2.06 0.12 -14.79
N ASP A 297 2.87 1.18 -14.82
CA ASP A 297 4.34 1.12 -14.70
C ASP A 297 4.85 0.30 -13.49
N LYS A 298 3.96 -0.04 -12.54
CA LYS A 298 4.24 -0.82 -11.34
C LYS A 298 3.62 -2.23 -11.26
N ALA A 299 2.82 -2.66 -12.24
CA ALA A 299 2.03 -3.90 -12.15
C ALA A 299 2.85 -5.21 -12.31
N VAL A 300 4.15 -5.12 -12.62
CA VAL A 300 5.05 -6.27 -12.75
C VAL A 300 6.37 -5.93 -12.05
N TYR A 301 6.37 -5.83 -10.72
CA TYR A 301 7.61 -5.80 -9.97
C TYR A 301 7.80 -7.12 -9.21
N ALA A 302 8.78 -7.90 -9.66
CA ALA A 302 9.55 -8.73 -8.74
C ALA A 302 10.73 -7.89 -8.25
N GLY A 303 10.99 -7.93 -6.95
CA GLY A 303 12.21 -7.38 -6.38
C GLY A 303 13.48 -7.88 -7.10
N GLU A 304 14.42 -6.95 -7.21
CA GLU A 304 15.87 -7.11 -7.41
C GLU A 304 16.43 -7.80 -8.67
N ASN A 305 15.62 -8.25 -9.63
CA ASN A 305 16.17 -8.82 -10.88
C ASN A 305 15.50 -8.34 -12.19
N PHE A 306 15.28 -7.04 -12.37
CA PHE A 306 14.65 -6.55 -13.61
C PHE A 306 15.39 -5.41 -14.32
N ARG A 307 15.96 -5.77 -15.47
CA ARG A 307 15.78 -4.98 -16.70
C ARG A 307 14.37 -5.23 -17.21
N THR A 308 13.72 -4.18 -17.73
CA THR A 308 12.45 -4.18 -18.50
C THR A 308 11.19 -4.29 -17.62
N SER A 309 10.39 -3.24 -17.39
CA SER A 309 9.51 -2.61 -18.40
C SER A 309 9.24 -3.57 -19.55
N VAL A 310 8.27 -4.47 -19.38
CA VAL A 310 7.67 -5.17 -20.52
C VAL A 310 7.01 -4.10 -21.37
N ASN A 311 7.78 -3.46 -22.25
CA ASN A 311 7.25 -2.77 -23.41
C ASN A 311 6.61 -3.86 -24.25
N LEU A 312 5.29 -3.96 -24.17
CA LEU A 312 4.47 -4.58 -25.21
C LEU A 312 4.52 -3.72 -26.48
#